data_AF-A0A524PUD1-F1
#
_entry.id   AF-A0A524PUD1-F1
#
_cell.length_a   1.000
_cell.length_b   1.000
_cell.length_c   1.000
_cell.angle_alpha   90.00
_cell.angle_beta   90.00
_cell.angle_gamma   90.00
#
_symmetry.space_group_name_H-M   'P 1'
#
loop_
_entity.id
_entity.type
_entity.pdbx_description
1 polymer ?
#
loop_
_entity_poly.entity_id
_entity_poly.type
_entity_poly.pdbx_seq_one_letter_code
_entity_poly.pdbx_strand_id
1 'polypeptide(L)'
;MKYLKFNHGLLILAMVLIIMPSCKPGEKTIIKDGKDRLTAYAKHLDMEKTSSFNELDWQFLGPNNTSGRMTDVAVSPEGDYILSASASGGVWKSTDSGESWAPIFEKEVSVSIGDIAIAPSDKNIIWIGTGESNIFRSSHAGCGIYKSNDGGVTFTHMGLENSNTISRIIIHPENPDIVYVGVSGNEWTPNKERGLYMTDDGGKTWTPTLQKDELTGVIDVDMDPSDSNIIYASTWQRVRKKWNDPRTEPGYTGCSIYKSVDGGKSWNEISEGLMVPEYRGRIGVDIAASNPNILYAYIDDYEVVREPTEEERNDSYGLPSCGFIRGAQLFRSENKGESWERVSPLDDPLLQRLCNTYGWV
;
A
#
# COMPACT_ATOMS: atom_id res chain seq x y z
N MET A 1 15.78 -93.30 23.90
CA MET A 1 16.95 -93.17 24.79
C MET A 1 17.80 -91.99 24.31
N LYS A 2 17.58 -90.84 24.96
CA LYS A 2 18.48 -89.69 25.24
C LYS A 2 19.63 -89.38 24.24
N TYR A 3 19.52 -88.29 23.48
CA TYR A 3 20.16 -86.96 23.73
C TYR A 3 21.69 -86.95 23.62
N LEU A 4 22.24 -86.25 22.62
CA LEU A 4 23.08 -85.03 22.75
C LEU A 4 23.75 -84.69 21.39
N LYS A 5 23.50 -83.49 20.85
CA LYS A 5 24.49 -82.40 20.73
C LYS A 5 23.92 -81.23 19.92
N PHE A 6 24.11 -80.05 20.50
CA PHE A 6 23.81 -78.71 19.98
C PHE A 6 24.32 -78.49 18.56
N ASN A 7 23.57 -77.75 17.75
CA ASN A 7 24.20 -76.86 16.76
C ASN A 7 23.31 -75.65 16.40
N HIS A 8 23.89 -74.47 16.64
CA HIS A 8 23.66 -73.18 16.00
C HIS A 8 22.29 -72.51 16.22
N GLY A 9 22.27 -71.65 17.24
CA GLY A 9 21.27 -70.59 17.34
C GLY A 9 21.34 -69.70 16.12
N LEU A 10 20.21 -69.60 15.41
CA LEU A 10 19.96 -68.60 14.39
C LEU A 10 19.25 -67.43 15.09
N LEU A 11 20.03 -66.46 15.56
CA LEU A 11 19.49 -65.16 15.99
C LEU A 11 19.26 -64.35 14.71
N ILE A 12 18.05 -64.42 14.14
CA ILE A 12 17.62 -63.44 13.13
C ILE A 12 17.10 -62.22 13.89
N LEU A 13 18.00 -61.26 14.10
CA LEU A 13 17.64 -59.91 14.51
C LEU A 13 17.02 -59.22 13.30
N ALA A 14 15.69 -59.16 13.22
CA ALA A 14 15.00 -58.38 12.19
C ALA A 14 15.17 -56.89 12.52
N MET A 15 16.19 -56.27 11.95
CA MET A 15 16.40 -54.83 11.98
C MET A 15 15.39 -54.19 11.01
N VAL A 16 14.24 -53.76 11.53
CA VAL A 16 13.32 -52.90 10.76
C VAL A 16 13.97 -51.53 10.66
N LEU A 17 14.70 -51.28 9.58
CA LEU A 17 15.07 -49.92 9.19
C LEU A 17 13.77 -49.17 8.89
N ILE A 18 13.34 -48.32 9.82
CA ILE A 18 12.39 -47.26 9.52
C ILE A 18 13.12 -46.29 8.60
N ILE A 19 12.93 -46.45 7.29
CA ILE A 19 13.30 -45.44 6.31
C ILE A 19 12.34 -44.28 6.57
N MET A 20 12.73 -43.34 7.44
CA MET A 20 12.08 -42.04 7.45
C MET A 20 12.32 -41.46 6.05
N PRO A 21 11.27 -41.19 5.25
CA PRO A 21 11.48 -40.47 4.00
C PRO A 21 12.19 -39.18 4.39
N SER A 22 13.35 -38.92 3.79
CA SER A 22 13.99 -37.63 3.97
C SER A 22 12.98 -36.61 3.48
N CYS A 23 12.45 -35.82 4.41
CA CYS A 23 11.59 -34.72 4.07
C CYS A 23 12.51 -33.76 3.32
N LYS A 24 12.53 -33.86 1.98
CA LYS A 24 13.19 -32.86 1.16
C LYS A 24 12.57 -31.54 1.60
N PRO A 25 13.36 -30.53 2.02
CA PRO A 25 12.80 -29.24 2.31
C PRO A 25 11.98 -28.83 1.08
N GLY A 26 10.67 -28.65 1.28
CA GLY A 26 9.78 -28.31 0.19
C GLY A 26 10.34 -27.10 -0.54
N GLU A 27 10.55 -27.24 -1.85
CA GLU A 27 10.98 -26.12 -2.67
C GLU A 27 9.91 -25.04 -2.55
N LYS A 28 10.27 -23.88 -2.00
CA LYS A 28 9.33 -22.78 -1.82
C LYS A 28 8.89 -22.30 -3.20
N THR A 29 7.67 -22.64 -3.61
CA THR A 29 7.07 -22.09 -4.82
C THR A 29 6.85 -20.59 -4.61
N ILE A 30 7.56 -19.76 -5.37
CA ILE A 30 7.38 -18.31 -5.31
C ILE A 30 6.16 -17.94 -6.16
N ILE A 31 5.05 -17.60 -5.51
CA ILE A 31 3.85 -17.11 -6.18
C ILE A 31 4.02 -15.60 -6.43
N LYS A 32 4.11 -15.20 -7.70
CA LYS A 32 4.23 -13.78 -8.10
C LYS A 32 2.95 -13.21 -8.71
N ASP A 33 2.16 -14.06 -9.38
CA ASP A 33 0.94 -13.62 -10.04
C ASP A 33 -0.24 -13.52 -9.05
N GLY A 34 -1.02 -12.46 -9.16
CA GLY A 34 -2.21 -12.20 -8.37
C GLY A 34 -3.28 -13.27 -8.50
N LYS A 35 -3.47 -13.84 -9.70
CA LYS A 35 -4.45 -14.92 -9.92
C LYS A 35 -4.05 -16.19 -9.19
N ASP A 36 -2.74 -16.48 -9.14
CA ASP A 36 -2.23 -17.60 -8.37
C ASP A 36 -2.43 -17.36 -6.86
N ARG A 37 -2.29 -16.11 -6.37
CA ARG A 37 -2.59 -15.75 -4.98
C ARG A 37 -4.07 -15.93 -4.66
N LEU A 38 -4.97 -15.49 -5.53
CA LEU A 38 -6.42 -15.71 -5.39
C LEU A 38 -6.78 -17.19 -5.43
N THR A 39 -6.13 -17.97 -6.31
CA THR A 39 -6.33 -19.44 -6.38
C THR A 39 -5.87 -20.12 -5.10
N ALA A 40 -4.70 -19.74 -4.58
CA ALA A 40 -4.19 -20.25 -3.31
C ALA A 40 -5.12 -19.88 -2.14
N TYR A 41 -5.71 -18.69 -2.18
CA TYR A 41 -6.68 -18.24 -1.18
C TYR A 41 -8.00 -19.02 -1.24
N ALA A 42 -8.54 -19.26 -2.43
CA ALA A 42 -9.71 -20.11 -2.61
C ALA A 42 -9.48 -21.53 -2.06
N LYS A 43 -8.29 -22.09 -2.31
CA LYS A 43 -7.89 -23.38 -1.71
C LYS A 43 -7.83 -23.30 -0.17
N HIS A 44 -7.33 -22.21 0.39
CA HIS A 44 -7.33 -22.00 1.84
C HIS A 44 -8.75 -22.00 2.43
N LEU A 45 -9.70 -21.30 1.78
CA LEU A 45 -11.10 -21.30 2.19
C LEU A 45 -11.73 -22.71 2.14
N ASP A 46 -11.40 -23.52 1.13
CA ASP A 46 -11.87 -24.91 1.06
C ASP A 46 -11.27 -25.79 2.16
N MET A 47 -10.00 -25.56 2.51
CA MET A 47 -9.34 -26.24 3.63
C MET A 47 -9.96 -25.84 4.98
N GLU A 48 -10.31 -24.57 5.16
CA GLU A 48 -11.00 -24.09 6.36
C GLU A 48 -12.36 -24.78 6.52
N LYS A 49 -13.19 -24.80 5.46
CA LYS A 49 -14.50 -25.47 5.47
C LYS A 49 -14.42 -26.96 5.81
N THR A 50 -13.37 -27.63 5.35
CA THR A 50 -13.18 -29.09 5.53
C THR A 50 -12.33 -29.44 6.75
N SER A 51 -11.88 -28.44 7.51
CA SER A 51 -11.09 -28.64 8.72
C SER A 51 -11.91 -29.36 9.79
N SER A 52 -11.27 -30.29 10.50
CA SER A 52 -11.84 -30.91 11.72
C SER A 52 -12.04 -29.91 12.87
N PHE A 53 -11.58 -28.67 12.71
CA PHE A 53 -11.65 -27.60 13.70
C PHE A 53 -12.52 -26.42 13.24
N ASN A 54 -13.30 -26.57 12.16
CA ASN A 54 -14.13 -25.51 11.59
C ASN A 54 -15.28 -25.01 12.49
N GLU A 55 -15.60 -25.75 13.55
CA GLU A 55 -16.57 -25.36 14.59
C GLU A 55 -15.92 -24.63 15.79
N LEU A 56 -14.60 -24.47 15.80
CA LEU A 56 -13.92 -23.73 16.87
C LEU A 56 -13.88 -22.24 16.57
N ASP A 57 -14.38 -21.44 17.50
CA ASP A 57 -14.29 -19.99 17.43
C ASP A 57 -12.93 -19.49 17.96
N TRP A 58 -12.32 -18.56 17.23
CA TRP A 58 -11.15 -17.84 17.71
C TRP A 58 -11.55 -16.86 18.81
N GLN A 59 -10.94 -17.00 19.98
CA GLN A 59 -11.12 -16.08 21.10
C GLN A 59 -9.97 -15.07 21.16
N PHE A 60 -10.29 -13.79 21.11
CA PHE A 60 -9.34 -12.73 21.43
C PHE A 60 -9.01 -12.75 22.93
N LEU A 61 -7.73 -12.91 23.26
CA LEU A 61 -7.25 -12.95 24.65
C LEU A 61 -6.63 -11.63 25.13
N GLY A 62 -6.64 -10.60 24.29
CA GLY A 62 -5.98 -9.33 24.58
C GLY A 62 -4.50 -9.30 24.20
N PRO A 63 -3.83 -8.17 24.47
CA PRO A 63 -4.36 -7.02 25.22
C PRO A 63 -5.21 -6.07 24.35
N ASN A 64 -6.14 -5.33 24.97
CA ASN A 64 -7.08 -4.43 24.29
C ASN A 64 -6.48 -3.04 24.02
N ASN A 65 -5.24 -2.80 24.44
CA ASN A 65 -4.57 -1.50 24.43
C ASN A 65 -3.34 -1.45 23.52
N THR A 66 -3.19 -2.42 22.61
CA THR A 66 -2.12 -2.40 21.61
C THR A 66 -2.52 -1.57 20.40
N SER A 67 -1.72 -0.55 20.09
CA SER A 67 -1.83 0.22 18.85
C SER A 67 -1.16 -0.50 17.68
N GLY A 68 -1.67 -0.26 16.48
CA GLY A 68 -1.02 -0.63 15.22
C GLY A 68 -0.74 0.59 14.37
N ARG A 69 -0.06 0.39 13.25
CA ARG A 69 0.08 1.43 12.23
C ARG A 69 -1.18 1.50 11.39
N MET A 70 -1.83 2.65 11.41
CA MET A 70 -2.99 2.94 10.59
C MET A 70 -2.54 3.63 9.31
N THR A 71 -3.10 3.24 8.19
CA THR A 71 -2.73 3.77 6.87
C THR A 71 -3.73 4.78 6.36
N ASP A 72 -4.99 4.67 6.80
CA ASP A 72 -6.07 5.55 6.35
C ASP A 72 -7.26 5.53 7.32
N VAL A 73 -8.07 6.59 7.27
CA VAL A 73 -9.31 6.76 8.04
C VAL A 73 -10.35 7.42 7.14
N ALA A 74 -11.52 6.80 7.05
CA ALA A 74 -12.65 7.35 6.29
C ALA A 74 -13.87 7.52 7.20
N VAL A 75 -14.58 8.64 7.06
CA VAL A 75 -15.84 8.90 7.76
C VAL A 75 -16.96 8.83 6.74
N SER A 76 -18.03 8.12 7.07
CA SER A 76 -19.25 8.07 6.24
C SER A 76 -19.81 9.49 5.97
N PRO A 77 -20.43 9.72 4.80
CA PRO A 77 -21.03 11.02 4.47
C PRO A 77 -22.01 11.56 5.52
N GLU A 78 -22.77 10.67 6.17
CA GLU A 78 -23.72 10.98 7.24
C GLU A 78 -23.08 11.06 8.63
N GLY A 79 -21.80 10.69 8.76
CA GLY A 79 -21.06 10.71 10.02
C GLY A 79 -21.50 9.65 11.03
N ASP A 80 -22.21 8.60 10.60
CA ASP A 80 -22.75 7.56 11.49
C ASP A 80 -21.79 6.38 11.72
N TYR A 81 -20.77 6.24 10.88
CA TYR A 81 -19.67 5.32 11.10
C TYR A 81 -18.32 5.86 10.61
N ILE A 82 -17.25 5.31 11.20
CA ILE A 82 -15.84 5.56 10.88
C ILE A 82 -15.19 4.24 10.48
N LEU A 83 -14.37 4.27 9.45
CA LEU A 83 -13.48 3.18 9.06
C LEU A 83 -12.05 3.54 9.38
N SER A 84 -11.26 2.56 9.81
CA SER A 84 -9.82 2.70 9.98
C SER A 84 -9.10 1.53 9.34
N ALA A 85 -8.19 1.84 8.42
CA ALA A 85 -7.39 0.89 7.69
C ALA A 85 -6.03 0.72 8.38
N SER A 86 -5.58 -0.53 8.48
CA SER A 86 -4.29 -0.82 9.09
C SER A 86 -3.28 -1.38 8.08
N ALA A 87 -2.00 -1.11 8.34
CA ALA A 87 -0.91 -1.57 7.49
C ALA A 87 -0.83 -3.10 7.35
N SER A 88 -1.33 -3.85 8.34
CA SER A 88 -1.21 -5.32 8.38
C SER A 88 -2.28 -6.01 9.26
N GLY A 89 -3.45 -5.42 9.44
CA GLY A 89 -4.51 -5.92 10.33
C GLY A 89 -5.93 -5.72 9.81
N GLY A 90 -6.10 -5.48 8.50
CA GLY A 90 -7.39 -5.29 7.84
C GLY A 90 -8.01 -3.92 8.08
N VAL A 91 -9.32 -3.84 7.85
CA VAL A 91 -10.15 -2.65 8.02
C VAL A 91 -11.10 -2.86 9.20
N TRP A 92 -11.22 -1.83 10.03
CA TRP A 92 -12.02 -1.80 11.24
C TRP A 92 -13.10 -0.74 11.10
N LYS A 93 -14.30 -1.04 11.60
CA LYS A 93 -15.46 -0.14 11.59
C LYS A 93 -15.90 0.19 13.01
N SER A 94 -16.15 1.46 13.26
CA SER A 94 -16.81 1.95 14.48
C SER A 94 -18.12 2.65 14.11
N THR A 95 -19.16 2.42 14.90
CA THR A 95 -20.48 3.08 14.79
C THR A 95 -20.83 3.87 16.06
N ASP A 96 -19.84 4.07 16.93
CA ASP A 96 -19.95 4.72 18.24
C ASP A 96 -18.84 5.76 18.42
N SER A 97 -18.52 6.48 17.34
CA SER A 97 -17.53 7.57 17.32
C SER A 97 -16.12 7.16 17.76
N GLY A 98 -15.74 5.91 17.53
CA GLY A 98 -14.41 5.37 17.80
C GLY A 98 -14.23 4.74 19.17
N GLU A 99 -15.30 4.59 19.97
CA GLU A 99 -15.24 3.92 21.28
C GLU A 99 -14.99 2.41 21.14
N SER A 100 -15.62 1.76 20.17
CA SER A 100 -15.41 0.35 19.86
C SER A 100 -15.29 0.10 18.36
N TRP A 101 -14.61 -1.00 18.01
CA TRP A 101 -14.24 -1.33 16.64
C TRP A 101 -14.48 -2.81 16.35
N ALA A 102 -15.11 -3.10 15.21
CA ALA A 102 -15.27 -4.44 14.69
C ALA A 102 -14.48 -4.59 13.37
N PRO A 103 -13.77 -5.71 13.15
CA PRO A 103 -13.14 -5.95 11.86
C PRO A 103 -14.22 -6.23 10.80
N ILE A 104 -13.99 -5.75 9.58
CA ILE A 104 -14.89 -5.97 8.43
C ILE A 104 -14.18 -6.57 7.22
N PHE A 105 -12.87 -6.76 7.28
CA PHE A 105 -12.03 -7.18 6.15
C PHE A 105 -10.94 -8.20 6.56
N GLU A 106 -11.18 -8.95 7.62
CA GLU A 106 -10.25 -9.95 8.17
C GLU A 106 -10.28 -11.29 7.42
N LYS A 107 -11.29 -11.49 6.56
CA LYS A 107 -11.53 -12.72 5.80
C LYS A 107 -11.26 -12.56 4.31
N GLU A 108 -10.31 -11.72 3.96
CA GLU A 108 -9.89 -11.55 2.56
C GLU A 108 -8.42 -11.93 2.39
N VAL A 109 -7.98 -12.07 1.14
CA VAL A 109 -6.65 -12.61 0.79
C VAL A 109 -5.47 -11.83 1.39
N SER A 110 -5.67 -10.54 1.69
CA SER A 110 -4.66 -9.68 2.29
C SER A 110 -5.27 -8.78 3.33
N VAL A 111 -4.62 -8.71 4.48
CA VAL A 111 -4.94 -7.79 5.59
C VAL A 111 -4.04 -6.54 5.57
N SER A 112 -3.16 -6.42 4.57
CA SER A 112 -2.37 -5.20 4.39
C SER A 112 -3.18 -4.23 3.55
N ILE A 113 -3.50 -3.06 4.11
CA ILE A 113 -4.39 -2.09 3.49
C ILE A 113 -3.60 -0.84 3.13
N GLY A 114 -3.74 -0.40 1.88
CA GLY A 114 -3.11 0.80 1.37
C GLY A 114 -4.00 2.03 1.49
N ASP A 115 -5.30 1.88 1.20
CA ASP A 115 -6.26 2.98 1.17
C ASP A 115 -7.70 2.46 1.28
N ILE A 116 -8.60 3.28 1.81
CA ILE A 116 -10.05 3.00 1.87
C ILE A 116 -10.85 4.21 1.40
N ALA A 117 -11.93 3.98 0.68
CA ALA A 117 -12.82 5.05 0.24
C ALA A 117 -14.29 4.68 0.45
N ILE A 118 -15.07 5.62 0.97
CA ILE A 118 -16.53 5.52 1.07
C ILE A 118 -17.11 6.44 0.01
N ALA A 119 -18.07 5.97 -0.79
CA ALA A 119 -18.65 6.80 -1.82
C ALA A 119 -19.41 7.99 -1.21
N PRO A 120 -19.16 9.24 -1.66
CA PRO A 120 -19.88 10.42 -1.14
C PRO A 120 -21.40 10.37 -1.36
N SER A 121 -21.84 9.66 -2.41
CA SER A 121 -23.25 9.52 -2.80
C SER A 121 -23.99 8.36 -2.13
N ASP A 122 -23.27 7.37 -1.57
CA ASP A 122 -23.88 6.21 -0.91
C ASP A 122 -22.88 5.57 0.08
N LYS A 123 -23.16 5.74 1.38
CA LYS A 123 -22.33 5.17 2.45
C LYS A 123 -22.25 3.64 2.44
N ASN A 124 -23.08 2.92 1.69
CA ASN A 124 -22.99 1.46 1.62
C ASN A 124 -21.91 1.00 0.63
N ILE A 125 -21.46 1.91 -0.25
CA ILE A 125 -20.42 1.63 -1.22
C ILE A 125 -19.07 1.96 -0.62
N ILE A 126 -18.29 0.91 -0.33
CA ILE A 126 -16.96 1.00 0.25
C ILE A 126 -15.98 0.32 -0.69
N TRP A 127 -14.86 0.98 -0.96
CA TRP A 127 -13.73 0.44 -1.70
C TRP A 127 -12.54 0.27 -0.77
N ILE A 128 -11.86 -0.88 -0.89
CA ILE A 128 -10.67 -1.21 -0.10
C ILE A 128 -9.54 -1.60 -1.04
N GLY A 129 -8.45 -0.85 -0.98
CA GLY A 129 -7.22 -1.10 -1.71
C GLY A 129 -6.23 -1.86 -0.84
N THR A 130 -5.79 -3.03 -1.31
CA THR A 130 -4.83 -3.83 -0.55
C THR A 130 -3.39 -3.50 -0.91
N GLY A 131 -2.49 -3.73 0.04
CA GLY A 131 -1.05 -3.49 -0.05
C GLY A 131 -0.68 -2.12 0.49
N GLU A 132 0.05 -2.10 1.60
CA GLU A 132 0.38 -0.86 2.29
C GLU A 132 1.36 0.03 1.49
N SER A 133 1.06 1.34 1.47
CA SER A 133 1.71 2.32 0.59
C SER A 133 2.78 3.20 1.26
N ASN A 134 2.98 3.11 2.58
CA ASN A 134 4.08 3.81 3.27
C ASN A 134 5.39 3.03 3.24
N ILE A 135 5.36 1.72 2.96
CA ILE A 135 6.52 0.91 2.58
C ILE A 135 7.57 0.90 3.69
N PHE A 136 7.16 0.53 4.89
CA PHE A 136 8.04 0.36 6.05
C PHE A 136 8.56 -1.07 6.15
N ARG A 137 9.40 -1.34 7.15
CA ARG A 137 10.13 -2.62 7.28
C ARG A 137 9.24 -3.88 7.30
N SER A 138 7.95 -3.73 7.62
CA SER A 138 6.96 -4.82 7.72
C SER A 138 5.76 -4.58 6.81
N SER A 139 6.01 -4.07 5.60
CA SER A 139 5.00 -3.93 4.55
C SER A 139 4.79 -5.22 3.79
N HIS A 140 3.54 -5.47 3.40
CA HIS A 140 3.17 -6.68 2.67
C HIS A 140 2.45 -6.29 1.38
N ALA A 141 2.68 -7.06 0.33
CA ALA A 141 1.95 -6.88 -0.92
C ALA A 141 0.45 -7.21 -0.72
N GLY A 142 -0.39 -6.35 -1.26
CA GLY A 142 -1.79 -6.59 -1.51
C GLY A 142 -2.04 -7.47 -2.73
N CYS A 143 -3.30 -7.74 -2.96
CA CYS A 143 -3.83 -8.51 -4.08
C CYS A 143 -5.08 -7.82 -4.63
N GLY A 144 -4.93 -6.58 -5.11
CA GLY A 144 -5.99 -5.86 -5.81
C GLY A 144 -6.92 -5.06 -4.91
N ILE A 145 -8.10 -4.78 -5.45
CA ILE A 145 -9.09 -3.88 -4.86
C ILE A 145 -10.42 -4.60 -4.67
N TYR A 146 -11.15 -4.22 -3.63
CA TYR A 146 -12.39 -4.84 -3.20
C TYR A 146 -13.49 -3.79 -3.08
N LYS A 147 -14.74 -4.19 -3.39
CA LYS A 147 -15.94 -3.36 -3.26
C LYS A 147 -16.95 -4.04 -2.35
N SER A 148 -17.54 -3.29 -1.42
CA SER A 148 -18.78 -3.62 -0.74
C SER A 148 -19.91 -2.75 -1.27
N ASN A 149 -21.13 -3.30 -1.32
CA ASN A 149 -22.36 -2.54 -1.60
C ASN A 149 -23.35 -2.61 -0.43
N ASP A 150 -22.91 -3.10 0.73
CA ASP A 150 -23.72 -3.37 1.91
C ASP A 150 -23.08 -2.81 3.20
N GLY A 151 -22.27 -1.75 3.05
CA GLY A 151 -21.67 -1.05 4.19
C GLY A 151 -20.59 -1.85 4.90
N GLY A 152 -19.94 -2.78 4.18
CA GLY A 152 -18.81 -3.57 4.65
C GLY A 152 -19.19 -4.91 5.27
N VAL A 153 -20.38 -5.43 4.98
CA VAL A 153 -20.79 -6.78 5.43
C VAL A 153 -20.19 -7.85 4.52
N THR A 154 -20.18 -7.60 3.21
CA THR A 154 -19.54 -8.46 2.22
C THR A 154 -18.69 -7.65 1.24
N PHE A 155 -17.62 -8.28 0.75
CA PHE A 155 -16.72 -7.70 -0.23
C PHE A 155 -16.61 -8.59 -1.46
N THR A 156 -16.44 -7.96 -2.62
CA THR A 156 -16.16 -8.63 -3.89
C THR A 156 -14.83 -8.12 -4.42
N HIS A 157 -13.94 -9.01 -4.84
CA HIS A 157 -12.70 -8.63 -5.52
C HIS A 157 -13.01 -8.06 -6.90
N MET A 158 -12.50 -6.86 -7.18
CA MET A 158 -12.80 -6.07 -8.37
C MET A 158 -11.61 -5.97 -9.34
N GLY A 159 -10.58 -6.80 -9.19
CA GLY A 159 -9.42 -6.83 -10.09
C GLY A 159 -8.20 -6.12 -9.54
N LEU A 160 -7.27 -5.77 -10.45
CA LEU A 160 -5.96 -5.20 -10.13
C LEU A 160 -5.12 -6.12 -9.22
N GLU A 161 -5.30 -7.44 -9.31
CA GLU A 161 -4.65 -8.43 -8.44
C GLU A 161 -3.11 -8.42 -8.50
N ASN A 162 -2.54 -7.83 -9.54
CA ASN A 162 -1.09 -7.64 -9.74
C ASN A 162 -0.58 -6.25 -9.32
N SER A 163 -1.44 -5.37 -8.83
CA SER A 163 -1.08 -4.01 -8.38
C SER A 163 -0.03 -3.99 -7.27
N ASN A 164 -0.04 -5.02 -6.40
CA ASN A 164 0.77 -5.16 -5.18
C ASN A 164 0.53 -4.06 -4.12
N THR A 165 0.41 -2.80 -4.50
CA THR A 165 0.24 -1.67 -3.58
C THR A 165 -0.75 -0.69 -4.19
N ILE A 166 -1.94 -0.62 -3.62
CA ILE A 166 -2.89 0.46 -3.88
C ILE A 166 -2.52 1.63 -2.99
N SER A 167 -2.26 2.80 -3.56
CA SER A 167 -1.83 3.98 -2.83
C SER A 167 -2.96 4.94 -2.50
N ARG A 168 -3.94 5.06 -3.40
CA ARG A 168 -5.12 5.91 -3.25
C ARG A 168 -6.32 5.38 -4.01
N ILE A 169 -7.50 5.69 -3.50
CA ILE A 169 -8.80 5.46 -4.11
C ILE A 169 -9.60 6.75 -3.94
N ILE A 170 -10.04 7.33 -5.05
CA ILE A 170 -11.02 8.42 -5.01
C ILE A 170 -12.24 8.04 -5.84
N ILE A 171 -13.41 8.41 -5.36
CA ILE A 171 -14.71 8.05 -5.94
C ILE A 171 -15.38 9.34 -6.41
N HIS A 172 -15.94 9.33 -7.62
CA HIS A 172 -16.66 10.48 -8.13
C HIS A 172 -17.86 10.81 -7.21
N PRO A 173 -18.07 12.07 -6.82
CA PRO A 173 -19.00 12.43 -5.75
C PRO A 173 -20.45 12.05 -6.07
N GLU A 174 -20.87 12.22 -7.32
CA GLU A 174 -22.26 11.98 -7.75
C GLU A 174 -22.50 10.62 -8.42
N ASN A 175 -21.43 9.90 -8.79
CA ASN A 175 -21.55 8.64 -9.54
C ASN A 175 -20.56 7.61 -8.98
N PRO A 176 -21.00 6.71 -8.08
CA PRO A 176 -20.11 5.78 -7.40
C PRO A 176 -19.54 4.68 -8.30
N ASP A 177 -19.96 4.60 -9.57
CA ASP A 177 -19.37 3.70 -10.56
C ASP A 177 -18.12 4.27 -11.23
N ILE A 178 -17.85 5.57 -11.06
CA ILE A 178 -16.60 6.21 -11.50
C ILE A 178 -15.62 6.27 -10.34
N VAL A 179 -14.52 5.52 -10.46
CA VAL A 179 -13.49 5.39 -9.41
C VAL A 179 -12.10 5.49 -10.03
N TYR A 180 -11.20 6.23 -9.37
CA TYR A 180 -9.79 6.29 -9.73
C TYR A 180 -8.95 5.62 -8.65
N VAL A 181 -7.99 4.81 -9.08
CA VAL A 181 -7.15 3.98 -8.20
C VAL A 181 -5.68 4.21 -8.54
N GLY A 182 -4.98 4.84 -7.60
CA GLY A 182 -3.53 4.99 -7.63
C GLY A 182 -2.86 3.65 -7.32
N VAL A 183 -1.94 3.23 -8.19
CA VAL A 183 -1.14 2.03 -8.02
C VAL A 183 0.33 2.42 -7.94
N SER A 184 0.90 2.29 -6.74
CA SER A 184 2.33 2.52 -6.50
C SER A 184 3.18 1.36 -7.03
N GLY A 185 2.60 0.16 -7.13
CA GLY A 185 3.25 -1.03 -7.66
C GLY A 185 4.06 -1.82 -6.64
N ASN A 186 4.79 -2.80 -7.14
CA ASN A 186 5.63 -3.69 -6.35
C ASN A 186 6.72 -2.89 -5.61
N GLU A 187 6.92 -3.20 -4.34
CA GLU A 187 7.90 -2.52 -3.48
C GLU A 187 9.36 -2.72 -3.94
N TRP A 188 9.70 -3.93 -4.37
CA TRP A 188 11.07 -4.43 -4.52
C TRP A 188 11.54 -4.55 -5.96
N THR A 189 10.61 -4.59 -6.92
CA THR A 189 10.93 -4.78 -8.35
C THR A 189 10.16 -3.80 -9.25
N PRO A 190 10.66 -3.56 -10.47
CA PRO A 190 9.86 -2.94 -11.51
C PRO A 190 8.62 -3.78 -11.81
N ASN A 191 7.50 -3.12 -12.16
CA ASN A 191 6.29 -3.79 -12.64
C ASN A 191 5.43 -2.84 -13.48
N LYS A 192 4.75 -3.38 -14.48
CA LYS A 192 3.95 -2.63 -15.46
C LYS A 192 2.60 -2.12 -14.91
N GLU A 193 2.15 -2.62 -13.77
CA GLU A 193 0.87 -2.26 -13.15
C GLU A 193 0.92 -0.90 -12.43
N ARG A 194 2.06 -0.21 -12.47
CA ARG A 194 2.20 1.13 -11.88
C ARG A 194 1.44 2.19 -12.68
N GLY A 195 0.76 3.09 -11.98
CA GLY A 195 0.04 4.20 -12.59
C GLY A 195 -1.30 4.49 -11.93
N LEU A 196 -2.11 5.32 -12.59
CA LEU A 196 -3.51 5.56 -12.24
C LEU A 196 -4.42 4.72 -13.14
N TYR A 197 -5.41 4.07 -12.52
CA TYR A 197 -6.46 3.36 -13.23
C TYR A 197 -7.80 4.02 -12.96
N MET A 198 -8.69 3.99 -13.94
CA MET A 198 -10.06 4.46 -13.83
C MET A 198 -11.02 3.33 -14.20
N THR A 199 -12.13 3.25 -13.50
CA THR A 199 -13.33 2.52 -13.93
C THR A 199 -14.48 3.51 -14.07
N ASP A 200 -15.41 3.25 -14.99
CA ASP A 200 -16.69 3.95 -15.15
C ASP A 200 -17.89 2.98 -15.14
N ASP A 201 -17.66 1.70 -14.82
CA ASP A 201 -18.64 0.62 -14.81
C ASP A 201 -18.75 -0.07 -13.44
N GLY A 202 -18.27 0.61 -12.38
CA GLY A 202 -18.30 0.14 -11.01
C GLY A 202 -17.25 -0.92 -10.71
N GLY A 203 -16.14 -0.94 -11.46
CA GLY A 203 -14.97 -1.81 -11.30
C GLY A 203 -15.02 -3.14 -12.02
N LYS A 204 -15.91 -3.30 -13.01
CA LYS A 204 -15.92 -4.50 -13.87
C LYS A 204 -14.75 -4.43 -14.85
N THR A 205 -14.38 -3.24 -15.30
CA THR A 205 -13.22 -2.98 -16.13
C THR A 205 -12.39 -1.81 -15.60
N TRP A 206 -11.08 -1.85 -15.87
CA TRP A 206 -10.12 -0.83 -15.46
C TRP A 206 -9.30 -0.37 -16.65
N THR A 207 -9.25 0.95 -16.85
CA THR A 207 -8.47 1.60 -17.90
C THR A 207 -7.30 2.35 -17.27
N PRO A 208 -6.05 2.09 -17.66
CA PRO A 208 -4.92 2.93 -17.21
C PRO A 208 -5.03 4.31 -17.84
N THR A 209 -4.97 5.36 -17.02
CA THR A 209 -5.15 6.76 -17.46
C THR A 209 -3.86 7.57 -17.35
N LEU A 210 -2.99 7.24 -16.41
CA LEU A 210 -1.67 7.86 -16.24
C LEU A 210 -0.62 6.79 -15.94
N GLN A 211 0.29 6.56 -16.89
CA GLN A 211 1.44 5.65 -16.72
C GLN A 211 2.70 6.29 -17.31
N LYS A 212 3.84 6.11 -16.64
CA LYS A 212 5.13 6.64 -17.09
C LYS A 212 6.09 5.52 -17.48
N ASP A 213 6.41 4.65 -16.52
CA ASP A 213 7.32 3.51 -16.69
C ASP A 213 7.11 2.47 -15.58
N GLU A 214 7.88 1.38 -15.60
CA GLU A 214 7.76 0.29 -14.62
C GLU A 214 8.32 0.60 -13.22
N LEU A 215 8.87 1.81 -13.01
CA LEU A 215 9.42 2.27 -11.72
C LEU A 215 8.55 3.35 -11.08
N THR A 216 7.68 3.99 -11.86
CA THR A 216 6.93 5.18 -11.47
C THR A 216 5.45 4.85 -11.32
N GLY A 217 5.00 4.75 -10.07
CA GLY A 217 3.59 4.58 -9.73
C GLY A 217 2.93 5.90 -9.37
N VAL A 218 1.60 5.90 -9.32
CA VAL A 218 0.84 7.02 -8.74
C VAL A 218 0.72 6.81 -7.24
N ILE A 219 0.98 7.85 -6.45
CA ILE A 219 1.07 7.76 -4.99
C ILE A 219 0.01 8.59 -4.27
N ASP A 220 -0.51 9.63 -4.92
CA ASP A 220 -1.59 10.44 -4.39
C ASP A 220 -2.51 10.93 -5.53
N VAL A 221 -3.79 11.13 -5.22
CA VAL A 221 -4.80 11.59 -6.19
C VAL A 221 -5.85 12.42 -5.44
N ASP A 222 -6.23 13.55 -6.00
CA ASP A 222 -7.32 14.37 -5.46
C ASP A 222 -8.19 14.95 -6.59
N MET A 223 -9.46 15.23 -6.28
CA MET A 223 -10.47 15.69 -7.22
C MET A 223 -11.04 17.02 -6.78
N ASP A 224 -11.10 17.97 -7.72
CA ASP A 224 -11.64 19.29 -7.43
C ASP A 224 -13.12 19.20 -7.04
N PRO A 225 -13.51 19.65 -5.83
CA PRO A 225 -14.88 19.55 -5.37
C PRO A 225 -15.84 20.50 -6.09
N SER A 226 -15.33 21.48 -6.85
CA SER A 226 -16.12 22.38 -7.70
C SER A 226 -16.32 21.88 -9.13
N ASP A 227 -15.47 20.95 -9.60
CA ASP A 227 -15.56 20.34 -10.93
C ASP A 227 -14.84 18.98 -10.94
N SER A 228 -15.61 17.89 -10.88
CA SER A 228 -15.08 16.53 -10.84
C SER A 228 -14.36 16.08 -12.12
N ASN A 229 -14.33 16.89 -13.18
CA ASN A 229 -13.45 16.63 -14.34
C ASN A 229 -12.00 17.06 -14.07
N ILE A 230 -11.78 17.92 -13.08
CA ILE A 230 -10.44 18.37 -12.69
C ILE A 230 -9.90 17.41 -11.62
N ILE A 231 -8.84 16.69 -11.99
CA ILE A 231 -8.21 15.68 -11.15
C ILE A 231 -6.71 15.95 -11.11
N TYR A 232 -6.14 15.83 -9.92
CA TYR A 232 -4.71 15.93 -9.69
C TYR A 232 -4.17 14.57 -9.29
N ALA A 233 -3.01 14.21 -9.81
CA ALA A 233 -2.33 12.96 -9.45
C ALA A 233 -0.84 13.22 -9.27
N SER A 234 -0.24 12.63 -8.24
CA SER A 234 1.19 12.67 -8.02
C SER A 234 1.83 11.32 -8.30
N THR A 235 3.04 11.34 -8.85
CA THR A 235 3.82 10.13 -9.14
C THR A 235 5.00 9.99 -8.20
N TRP A 236 5.39 8.73 -7.95
CA TRP A 236 6.57 8.39 -7.17
C TRP A 236 7.38 7.31 -7.88
N GLN A 237 8.59 7.68 -8.31
CA GLN A 237 9.56 6.77 -8.92
C GLN A 237 10.45 6.15 -7.85
N ARG A 238 10.38 4.82 -7.68
CA ARG A 238 11.11 4.14 -6.62
C ARG A 238 11.27 2.63 -6.78
N VAL A 239 12.34 2.12 -6.17
CA VAL A 239 12.53 0.70 -5.82
C VAL A 239 13.11 0.63 -4.41
N ARG A 240 12.52 -0.17 -3.52
CA ARG A 240 13.12 -0.42 -2.20
C ARG A 240 14.32 -1.35 -2.34
N LYS A 241 15.45 -1.01 -1.72
CA LYS A 241 16.58 -1.94 -1.59
C LYS A 241 16.59 -2.55 -0.20
N LYS A 242 17.25 -3.70 -0.07
CA LYS A 242 17.34 -4.44 1.20
C LYS A 242 17.97 -3.61 2.33
N TRP A 243 18.77 -2.61 2.00
CA TRP A 243 19.61 -1.85 2.92
C TRP A 243 19.17 -0.38 3.10
N ASN A 244 18.11 0.08 2.45
CA ASN A 244 17.61 1.45 2.63
C ASN A 244 16.09 1.56 2.43
N ASP A 245 15.52 2.63 2.97
CA ASP A 245 14.18 3.06 2.60
C ASP A 245 14.20 3.63 1.16
N PRO A 246 13.04 3.64 0.45
CA PRO A 246 13.01 4.11 -0.93
C PRO A 246 13.40 5.59 -1.00
N ARG A 247 14.32 5.90 -1.91
CA ARG A 247 14.87 7.25 -2.13
C ARG A 247 14.93 7.57 -3.62
N THR A 248 15.19 8.83 -3.96
CA THR A 248 15.63 9.17 -5.32
C THR A 248 17.04 8.61 -5.57
N GLU A 249 17.27 8.16 -6.80
CA GLU A 249 18.54 7.59 -7.28
C GLU A 249 19.02 8.38 -8.51
N PRO A 250 20.32 8.35 -8.85
CA PRO A 250 20.83 9.03 -10.04
C PRO A 250 20.04 8.65 -11.30
N GLY A 251 19.55 9.66 -12.01
CA GLY A 251 18.73 9.51 -13.22
C GLY A 251 17.23 9.38 -12.97
N TYR A 252 16.77 9.42 -11.72
CA TYR A 252 15.34 9.46 -11.41
C TYR A 252 14.80 10.88 -11.62
N THR A 253 13.78 10.99 -12.46
CA THR A 253 13.04 12.23 -12.78
C THR A 253 11.54 11.95 -12.92
N GLY A 254 11.09 10.79 -12.42
CA GLY A 254 9.74 10.28 -12.58
C GLY A 254 8.72 10.86 -11.60
N CYS A 255 9.16 11.47 -10.51
CA CYS A 255 8.30 12.09 -9.49
C CYS A 255 7.81 13.47 -9.96
N SER A 256 6.49 13.64 -10.09
CA SER A 256 5.88 14.93 -10.45
C SER A 256 4.40 14.99 -10.07
N ILE A 257 3.77 16.12 -10.36
CA ILE A 257 2.33 16.37 -10.20
C ILE A 257 1.73 16.57 -11.59
N TYR A 258 0.59 15.92 -11.83
CA TYR A 258 -0.16 15.98 -13.08
C TYR A 258 -1.58 16.49 -12.82
N LYS A 259 -2.12 17.23 -13.80
CA LYS A 259 -3.48 17.73 -13.81
C LYS A 259 -4.22 17.23 -15.04
N SER A 260 -5.41 16.70 -14.82
CA SER A 260 -6.42 16.46 -15.85
C SER A 260 -7.52 17.51 -15.72
N VAL A 261 -8.17 17.85 -16.84
CA VAL A 261 -9.34 18.73 -16.91
C VAL A 261 -10.50 18.06 -17.67
N ASP A 262 -10.38 16.76 -17.94
CA ASP A 262 -11.31 15.98 -18.77
C ASP A 262 -11.69 14.64 -18.12
N GLY A 263 -11.61 14.56 -16.79
CA GLY A 263 -11.94 13.38 -16.01
C GLY A 263 -10.88 12.27 -16.11
N GLY A 264 -9.61 12.64 -16.27
CA GLY A 264 -8.49 11.72 -16.35
C GLY A 264 -8.24 11.11 -17.73
N LYS A 265 -8.85 11.63 -18.80
CA LYS A 265 -8.62 11.14 -20.18
C LYS A 265 -7.28 11.63 -20.73
N SER A 266 -6.85 12.83 -20.32
CA SER A 266 -5.54 13.38 -20.61
C SER A 266 -4.94 14.08 -19.39
N TRP A 267 -3.61 14.17 -19.37
CA TRP A 267 -2.83 14.66 -18.24
C TRP A 267 -1.74 15.62 -18.71
N ASN A 268 -1.61 16.75 -18.03
CA ASN A 268 -0.52 17.70 -18.20
C ASN A 268 0.31 17.74 -16.92
N GLU A 269 1.64 17.71 -17.08
CA GLU A 269 2.53 17.91 -15.93
C GLU A 269 2.46 19.38 -15.48
N ILE A 270 2.31 19.59 -14.17
CA ILE A 270 2.15 20.91 -13.55
C ILE A 270 3.22 21.12 -12.48
N SER A 271 4.47 21.25 -12.92
CA SER A 271 5.65 21.28 -12.04
C SER A 271 6.41 22.61 -12.04
N GLU A 272 5.83 23.65 -12.64
CA GLU A 272 6.43 24.99 -12.66
C GLU A 272 6.53 25.56 -11.23
N GLY A 273 7.75 25.96 -10.84
CA GLY A 273 8.05 26.49 -9.50
C GLY A 273 8.37 25.44 -8.43
N LEU A 274 8.19 24.14 -8.71
CA LEU A 274 8.70 23.05 -7.87
C LEU A 274 10.24 22.93 -7.99
N MET A 275 10.88 22.24 -7.03
CA MET A 275 12.32 21.93 -7.13
C MET A 275 12.65 21.10 -8.38
N VAL A 276 13.93 21.01 -8.73
CA VAL A 276 14.36 20.23 -9.91
C VAL A 276 13.97 18.74 -9.79
N PRO A 277 13.56 18.08 -10.88
CA PRO A 277 13.02 16.72 -10.84
C PRO A 277 13.91 15.66 -10.19
N GLU A 278 15.24 15.83 -10.28
CA GLU A 278 16.24 14.88 -9.78
C GLU A 278 16.21 14.72 -8.25
N TYR A 279 15.75 15.75 -7.55
CA TYR A 279 15.66 15.74 -6.09
C TYR A 279 14.26 15.41 -5.57
N ARG A 280 13.25 15.30 -6.44
CA ARG A 280 11.87 15.01 -6.03
C ARG A 280 11.71 13.56 -5.61
N GLY A 281 11.19 13.35 -4.41
CA GLY A 281 10.78 12.06 -3.89
C GLY A 281 9.28 11.85 -3.90
N ARG A 282 8.74 11.24 -2.83
CA ARG A 282 7.30 11.04 -2.67
C ARG A 282 6.60 12.40 -2.58
N ILE A 283 5.44 12.50 -3.21
CA ILE A 283 4.65 13.73 -3.29
C ILE A 283 3.23 13.44 -2.82
N GLY A 284 2.73 14.24 -1.89
CA GLY A 284 1.33 14.30 -1.49
C GLY A 284 0.73 15.60 -2.02
N VAL A 285 -0.51 15.55 -2.49
CA VAL A 285 -1.21 16.71 -3.05
C VAL A 285 -2.62 16.77 -2.48
N ASP A 286 -3.06 17.96 -2.09
CA ASP A 286 -4.40 18.17 -1.54
C ASP A 286 -4.94 19.53 -1.98
N ILE A 287 -6.24 19.57 -2.28
CA ILE A 287 -6.96 20.76 -2.71
C ILE A 287 -7.62 21.41 -1.49
N ALA A 288 -7.46 22.72 -1.34
CA ALA A 288 -8.17 23.44 -0.30
C ALA A 288 -9.69 23.44 -0.59
N ALA A 289 -10.46 22.63 0.14
CA ALA A 289 -11.91 22.50 -0.06
C ALA A 289 -12.67 23.84 0.00
N SER A 290 -12.17 24.82 0.78
CA SER A 290 -12.76 26.15 0.89
C SER A 290 -12.50 27.07 -0.32
N ASN A 291 -11.46 26.78 -1.11
CA ASN A 291 -11.10 27.51 -2.32
C ASN A 291 -10.29 26.60 -3.26
N PRO A 292 -10.95 25.90 -4.21
CA PRO A 292 -10.29 24.93 -5.09
C PRO A 292 -9.26 25.51 -6.07
N ASN A 293 -9.02 26.82 -6.05
CA ASN A 293 -7.86 27.40 -6.73
C ASN A 293 -6.54 27.14 -5.98
N ILE A 294 -6.62 26.85 -4.68
CA ILE A 294 -5.46 26.65 -3.83
C ILE A 294 -5.18 25.15 -3.69
N LEU A 295 -3.93 24.77 -4.00
CA LEU A 295 -3.43 23.43 -3.75
C LEU A 295 -2.20 23.49 -2.86
N TYR A 296 -1.99 22.42 -2.09
CA TYR A 296 -0.77 22.20 -1.34
C TYR A 296 -0.07 20.94 -1.87
N ALA A 297 1.25 20.98 -1.90
CA ALA A 297 2.07 19.82 -2.21
C ALA A 297 3.15 19.62 -1.15
N TYR A 298 3.18 18.43 -0.57
CA TYR A 298 4.21 17.99 0.36
C TYR A 298 5.18 17.07 -0.38
N ILE A 299 6.44 17.46 -0.47
CA ILE A 299 7.42 16.82 -1.35
C ILE A 299 8.67 16.45 -0.56
N ASP A 300 9.07 15.18 -0.62
CA ASP A 300 10.41 14.77 -0.19
C ASP A 300 11.47 15.42 -1.11
N ASP A 301 12.40 16.18 -0.53
CA ASP A 301 13.52 16.80 -1.23
C ASP A 301 14.85 16.11 -0.85
N TYR A 302 15.43 15.43 -1.83
CA TYR A 302 16.67 14.68 -1.72
C TYR A 302 17.91 15.49 -2.10
N GLU A 303 17.80 16.81 -2.29
CA GLU A 303 18.97 17.68 -2.42
C GLU A 303 19.87 17.53 -1.19
N VAL A 304 21.13 17.16 -1.40
CA VAL A 304 22.10 17.03 -0.31
C VAL A 304 22.58 18.43 0.08
N VAL A 305 22.20 18.88 1.26
CA VAL A 305 22.52 20.23 1.77
C VAL A 305 23.79 20.25 2.62
N ARG A 306 24.21 19.09 3.13
CA ARG A 306 25.40 18.95 3.97
C ARG A 306 26.01 17.56 3.86
N GLU A 307 27.32 17.52 3.68
CA GLU A 307 28.10 16.29 3.76
C GLU A 307 28.35 15.87 5.22
N PRO A 308 28.48 14.57 5.52
CA PRO A 308 28.75 14.10 6.87
C PRO A 308 30.16 14.52 7.31
N THR A 309 30.28 14.91 8.58
CA THR A 309 31.60 15.07 9.21
C THR A 309 32.28 13.72 9.39
N GLU A 310 33.58 13.70 9.75
CA GLU A 310 34.31 12.45 9.99
C GLU A 310 33.66 11.60 11.10
N GLU A 311 33.08 12.24 12.12
CA GLU A 311 32.35 11.59 13.20
C GLU A 311 30.98 11.03 12.75
N GLU A 312 30.35 11.67 11.77
CA GLU A 312 29.03 11.28 11.21
C GLU A 312 29.14 10.39 9.97
N ARG A 313 30.36 10.01 9.58
CA ARG A 313 30.60 9.24 8.35
C ARG A 313 29.87 7.91 8.33
N ASN A 314 29.49 7.38 9.49
CA ASN A 314 28.73 6.15 9.64
C ASN A 314 27.45 6.42 10.43
N ASP A 315 26.35 5.81 10.02
CA ASP A 315 25.10 5.82 10.77
C ASP A 315 25.16 4.95 12.04
N SER A 316 24.05 4.88 12.79
CA SER A 316 23.95 4.06 14.01
C SER A 316 24.14 2.56 13.81
N TYR A 317 24.12 2.09 12.55
CA TYR A 317 24.35 0.70 12.17
C TYR A 317 25.76 0.48 11.58
N GLY A 318 26.60 1.52 11.54
CA GLY A 318 27.96 1.45 10.99
C GLY A 318 28.03 1.53 9.46
N LEU A 319 26.94 1.95 8.79
CA LEU A 319 26.90 2.11 7.33
C LEU A 319 27.33 3.52 6.92
N PRO A 320 28.05 3.68 5.79
CA PRO A 320 28.46 5.01 5.33
C PRO A 320 27.27 5.95 5.13
N SER A 321 27.35 7.15 5.70
CA SER A 321 26.39 8.23 5.48
C SER A 321 26.50 8.75 4.04
N CYS A 322 25.36 9.01 3.42
CA CYS A 322 25.25 9.53 2.05
C CYS A 322 24.91 11.03 2.01
N GLY A 323 25.24 11.77 3.07
CA GLY A 323 24.86 13.17 3.23
C GLY A 323 23.50 13.37 3.88
N PHE A 324 23.25 14.62 4.28
CA PHE A 324 22.00 15.08 4.87
C PHE A 324 21.19 15.76 3.78
N ILE A 325 20.02 15.19 3.49
CA ILE A 325 19.08 15.75 2.52
C ILE A 325 18.30 16.91 3.12
N ARG A 326 17.77 17.79 2.26
CA ARG A 326 16.91 18.89 2.66
C ARG A 326 15.66 18.41 3.40
N GLY A 327 15.17 17.23 3.06
CA GLY A 327 14.02 16.59 3.70
C GLY A 327 12.70 17.09 3.12
N ALA A 328 11.63 17.15 3.90
CA ALA A 328 10.34 17.51 3.33
C ALA A 328 10.21 19.01 3.05
N GLN A 329 9.49 19.37 2.00
CA GLN A 329 9.22 20.75 1.60
C GLN A 329 7.73 20.91 1.31
N LEU A 330 7.16 22.07 1.69
CA LEU A 330 5.77 22.41 1.45
C LEU A 330 5.66 23.48 0.38
N PHE A 331 4.89 23.19 -0.65
CA PHE A 331 4.55 24.10 -1.74
C PHE A 331 3.08 24.42 -1.74
N ARG A 332 2.75 25.59 -2.26
CA ARG A 332 1.39 26.08 -2.44
C ARG A 332 1.23 26.62 -3.86
N SER A 333 0.13 26.27 -4.49
CA SER A 333 -0.34 26.91 -5.71
C SER A 333 -1.59 27.74 -5.40
N GLU A 334 -1.74 28.90 -6.03
CA GLU A 334 -2.95 29.73 -5.94
C GLU A 334 -3.79 29.72 -7.23
N ASN A 335 -3.34 28.99 -8.24
CA ASN A 335 -3.84 29.01 -9.61
C ASN A 335 -4.07 27.60 -10.14
N LYS A 336 -4.71 26.74 -9.34
CA LYS A 336 -5.09 25.37 -9.74
C LYS A 336 -3.91 24.54 -10.23
N GLY A 337 -2.72 24.74 -9.66
CA GLY A 337 -1.49 24.02 -9.98
C GLY A 337 -0.69 24.60 -11.14
N GLU A 338 -1.10 25.69 -11.78
CA GLU A 338 -0.33 26.27 -12.91
C GLU A 338 1.09 26.67 -12.51
N SER A 339 1.27 27.21 -11.30
CA SER A 339 2.58 27.43 -10.70
C SER A 339 2.57 27.21 -9.19
N TRP A 340 3.74 26.92 -8.64
CA TRP A 340 3.95 26.61 -7.24
C TRP A 340 4.96 27.55 -6.59
N GLU A 341 4.69 27.93 -5.35
CA GLU A 341 5.61 28.64 -4.49
C GLU A 341 5.91 27.80 -3.25
N ARG A 342 7.18 27.71 -2.85
CA ARG A 342 7.53 27.08 -1.58
C ARG A 342 7.10 27.96 -0.42
N VAL A 343 6.35 27.40 0.51
CA VAL A 343 5.88 28.08 1.72
C VAL A 343 6.53 27.55 3.01
N SER A 344 7.29 26.45 2.94
CA SER A 344 8.16 26.01 4.03
C SER A 344 9.49 26.79 4.08
N PRO A 345 10.09 26.97 5.26
CA PRO A 345 11.50 27.37 5.36
C PRO A 345 12.40 26.34 4.68
N LEU A 346 13.52 26.81 4.10
CA LEU A 346 14.49 25.95 3.42
C LEU A 346 15.19 24.95 4.36
N ASP A 347 15.48 25.40 5.59
CA ASP A 347 16.28 24.68 6.57
C ASP A 347 15.49 24.53 7.88
N ASP A 348 14.31 23.91 7.79
CA ASP A 348 13.49 23.58 8.96
C ASP A 348 13.93 22.23 9.56
N PRO A 349 14.46 22.18 10.80
CA PRO A 349 14.92 20.94 11.43
C PRO A 349 13.80 19.90 11.62
N LEU A 350 12.55 20.34 11.71
CA LEU A 350 11.40 19.45 11.83
C LEU A 350 11.13 18.78 10.48
N LEU A 351 11.04 19.57 9.40
CA LEU A 351 10.76 19.03 8.06
C LEU A 351 11.91 18.17 7.52
N GLN A 352 13.15 18.46 7.90
CA GLN A 352 14.30 17.60 7.60
C GLN A 352 14.08 16.14 8.06
N ARG A 353 13.31 15.93 9.14
CA ARG A 353 13.04 14.62 9.74
C ARG A 353 11.74 13.97 9.28
N LEU A 354 10.91 14.69 8.52
CA LEU A 354 9.61 14.22 8.02
C LEU A 354 9.66 13.84 6.54
N CYS A 355 10.78 13.28 6.07
CA CYS A 355 10.92 12.76 4.71
C CYS A 355 11.15 11.25 4.72
N ASN A 356 11.18 10.61 3.54
CA ASN A 356 11.21 9.15 3.41
C ASN A 356 10.02 8.52 4.14
N THR A 357 10.05 7.21 4.40
CA THR A 357 8.93 6.49 5.02
C THR A 357 8.37 7.15 6.29
N TYR A 358 9.21 7.72 7.16
CA TYR A 358 8.74 8.31 8.43
C TYR A 358 7.92 9.60 8.27
N GLY A 359 8.07 10.32 7.16
CA GLY A 359 7.23 11.48 6.85
C GLY A 359 5.79 11.13 6.51
N TRP A 360 5.54 9.86 6.20
CA TRP A 360 4.27 9.40 5.63
C TRP A 360 3.56 8.34 6.48
N VAL A 361 4.10 8.01 7.66
CA VAL A 361 3.55 7.01 8.59
C VAL A 361 2.76 7.65 9.71
#